data_AF-A0A946EZF1-F1
#
_entry.id   AF-A0A946EZF1-F1
#
_cell.length_a   1.000
_cell.length_b   1.000
_cell.length_c   1.000
_cell.angle_alpha   90.00
_cell.angle_beta   90.00
_cell.angle_gamma   90.00
#
_symmetry.space_group_name_H-M   'P 1'
#
loop_
_entity.id
_entity.type
_entity.pdbx_description
1 polymer ?
#
loop_
_entity_poly.entity_id
_entity_poly.type
_entity_poly.pdbx_seq_one_letter_code
_entity_poly.pdbx_strand_id
1 'polypeptide(L)'
;MIHLEKWHAKRAVTAVYYEGEKEDWYVKRFLPELTQKPFSFIGDHDQSRLGVVSTDHHPMVRIRFNRRFKETRDREDEIIDACEFISVKGGRALGNRLNALPVTEVVLEPKDVERELLAEKEWLGSVGGSTSETTSESISESAPESTEASPVKANSEALPVKPSSEQSSSQAQEKSASRSEEKNNQTGAEDDSAQPTLF
;
A
#
# COMPACT_ATOMS: atom_id res chain seq x y z
N MET A 1 -1.46 8.29 18.87
CA MET A 1 -1.63 8.66 17.45
C MET A 1 -3.09 8.99 17.23
N ILE A 2 -3.41 10.12 16.59
CA ILE A 2 -4.78 10.53 16.25
C ILE A 2 -4.76 10.92 14.77
N HIS A 3 -5.66 10.36 13.97
CA HIS A 3 -5.81 10.66 12.54
C HIS A 3 -7.23 11.21 12.31
N LEU A 4 -7.33 12.38 11.68
CA LEU A 4 -8.58 13.09 11.45
C LEU A 4 -8.67 13.42 9.95
N GLU A 5 -9.70 12.91 9.30
CA GLU A 5 -9.97 13.20 7.89
C GLU A 5 -11.46 13.20 7.58
N LYS A 6 -11.81 13.71 6.39
CA LYS A 6 -13.17 13.63 5.88
C LYS A 6 -13.52 12.18 5.57
N TRP A 7 -14.66 11.73 6.08
CA TRP A 7 -15.16 10.37 5.87
C TRP A 7 -15.62 10.13 4.43
N HIS A 8 -15.20 9.00 3.85
CA HIS A 8 -15.63 8.53 2.54
C HIS A 8 -15.99 7.04 2.60
N ALA A 9 -17.26 6.70 2.36
CA ALA A 9 -17.78 5.33 2.56
C ALA A 9 -17.12 4.24 1.68
N LYS A 10 -16.52 4.63 0.55
CA LYS A 10 -15.83 3.72 -0.38
C LYS A 10 -14.31 3.77 -0.24
N ARG A 11 -13.78 4.49 0.75
CA ARG A 11 -12.34 4.62 0.99
C ARG A 11 -11.92 3.63 2.07
N ALA A 12 -11.02 2.72 1.71
CA ALA A 12 -10.53 1.72 2.63
C ALA A 12 -9.52 2.33 3.61
N VAL A 13 -9.60 1.89 4.86
CA VAL A 13 -8.60 2.19 5.89
C VAL A 13 -7.67 0.99 6.00
N THR A 14 -6.37 1.27 5.97
CA THR A 14 -5.30 0.31 6.20
C THR A 14 -4.79 0.47 7.63
N ALA A 15 -4.79 -0.62 8.38
CA ALA A 15 -4.24 -0.67 9.73
C ALA A 15 -3.23 -1.82 9.83
N VAL A 16 -2.08 -1.54 10.44
CA VAL A 16 -1.09 -2.54 10.83
C VAL A 16 -1.00 -2.54 12.35
N TYR A 17 -1.18 -3.72 12.93
CA TYR A 17 -1.30 -3.87 14.37
C TYR A 17 -0.66 -5.18 14.81
N TYR A 18 -0.27 -5.22 16.08
CA TYR A 18 0.23 -6.42 16.73
C TYR A 18 -0.94 -7.14 17.41
N GLU A 19 -1.10 -8.42 17.12
CA GLU A 19 -2.10 -9.28 17.75
C GLU A 19 -1.47 -10.04 18.91
N GLY A 20 -1.88 -9.71 20.14
CA GLY A 20 -1.29 -10.25 21.35
C GLY A 20 -1.57 -11.74 21.57
N GLU A 21 -2.72 -12.25 21.13
CA GLU A 21 -3.02 -13.69 21.25
C GLU A 21 -2.13 -14.57 20.37
N LYS A 22 -1.70 -14.04 19.22
CA LYS A 22 -0.88 -14.75 18.23
C LYS A 22 0.59 -14.33 18.25
N GLU A 23 0.90 -13.30 19.03
CA GLU A 23 2.22 -12.69 19.16
C GLU A 23 2.84 -12.25 17.83
N ASP A 24 2.01 -11.85 16.86
CA ASP A 24 2.39 -11.57 15.48
C ASP A 24 1.83 -10.24 14.96
N TRP A 25 2.48 -9.67 13.93
CA TRP A 25 1.98 -8.49 13.24
C TRP A 25 1.00 -8.85 12.13
N TYR A 26 -0.11 -8.12 12.08
CA TYR A 26 -1.18 -8.27 11.10
C TYR A 26 -1.45 -6.95 10.37
N VAL A 27 -1.81 -7.07 9.10
CA VAL A 27 -2.31 -5.96 8.28
C VAL A 27 -3.74 -6.21 7.88
N LYS A 28 -4.56 -5.17 8.01
CA LYS A 28 -5.99 -5.19 7.75
C LYS A 28 -6.37 -4.00 6.90
N ARG A 29 -7.05 -4.27 5.79
CA ARG A 29 -7.71 -3.25 4.98
C ARG A 29 -9.20 -3.46 5.09
N PHE A 30 -9.95 -2.44 5.46
CA PHE A 30 -11.40 -2.53 5.62
C PHE A 30 -12.08 -1.22 5.29
N LEU A 31 -13.37 -1.28 4.96
CA LEU A 31 -14.23 -0.11 4.87
C LEU A 31 -14.86 0.08 6.25
N PRO A 32 -14.59 1.18 6.96
CA PRO A 32 -15.27 1.42 8.22
C PRO A 32 -16.78 1.56 8.02
N GLU A 33 -17.54 0.97 8.91
CA GLU A 33 -19.00 1.00 8.87
C GLU A 33 -19.51 2.08 9.83
N LEU A 34 -20.53 2.82 9.42
CA LEU A 34 -21.18 3.79 10.30
C LEU A 34 -22.00 3.03 11.34
N THR A 35 -21.49 2.98 12.57
CA THR A 35 -22.13 2.27 13.69
C THR A 35 -22.43 3.24 14.82
N GLN A 36 -23.56 3.04 15.50
CA GLN A 36 -23.96 3.85 16.65
C GLN A 36 -23.16 3.52 17.92
N LYS A 37 -22.56 2.33 17.97
CA LYS A 37 -21.78 1.84 19.11
C LYS A 37 -20.31 1.77 18.71
N PRO A 38 -19.37 2.26 19.54
CA PRO A 38 -17.96 2.05 19.29
C PRO A 38 -17.65 0.56 19.32
N PHE A 39 -16.78 0.12 18.41
CA PHE A 39 -16.29 -1.25 18.38
C PHE A 39 -14.77 -1.25 18.20
N SER A 40 -14.09 -2.19 18.86
CA SER A 40 -12.68 -2.46 18.59
C SER A 40 -12.56 -3.34 17.35
N PHE A 41 -11.70 -2.94 16.42
CA PHE A 41 -11.37 -3.77 15.25
C PHE A 41 -10.08 -4.58 15.46
N ILE A 42 -9.32 -4.35 16.54
CA ILE A 42 -8.16 -5.18 16.91
C ILE A 42 -8.54 -6.13 18.05
N GLY A 43 -7.71 -7.14 18.32
CA GLY A 43 -7.96 -8.06 19.43
C GLY A 43 -7.97 -7.35 20.80
N ASP A 44 -8.68 -7.95 21.76
CA ASP A 44 -8.90 -7.40 23.11
C ASP A 44 -7.78 -7.78 24.11
N HIS A 45 -6.70 -8.42 23.65
CA HIS A 45 -5.60 -8.85 24.50
C HIS A 45 -4.73 -7.66 24.95
N ASP A 46 -4.19 -7.70 26.17
CA ASP A 46 -3.41 -6.60 26.76
C ASP A 46 -2.15 -6.20 25.95
N GLN A 47 -1.59 -7.17 25.21
CA GLN A 47 -0.46 -6.94 24.32
C GLN A 47 -0.86 -6.48 22.92
N SER A 48 -2.14 -6.58 22.55
CA SER A 48 -2.62 -6.13 21.25
C SER A 48 -2.50 -4.61 21.16
N ARG A 49 -1.83 -4.14 20.11
CA ARG A 49 -1.56 -2.71 19.94
C ARG A 49 -1.60 -2.30 18.48
N LEU A 50 -2.13 -1.12 18.25
CA LEU A 50 -2.12 -0.48 16.94
C LEU A 50 -0.73 0.10 16.65
N GLY A 51 -0.12 -0.27 15.53
CA GLY A 51 1.17 0.27 15.10
C GLY A 51 1.01 1.46 14.18
N VAL A 52 0.37 1.21 13.03
CA VAL A 52 0.22 2.19 11.94
C VAL A 52 -1.22 2.19 11.44
N VAL A 53 -1.73 3.37 11.12
CA VAL A 53 -2.98 3.54 10.36
C VAL A 53 -2.73 4.52 9.24
N SER A 54 -3.24 4.20 8.05
CA SER A 54 -3.29 5.10 6.91
C SER A 54 -4.58 4.89 6.12
N THR A 55 -5.02 5.95 5.47
CA THR A 55 -6.17 6.00 4.56
C THR A 55 -5.74 6.25 3.12
N ASP A 56 -4.42 6.25 2.87
CA ASP A 56 -3.81 6.37 1.55
C ASP A 56 -4.22 5.18 0.67
N HIS A 57 -4.18 5.36 -0.65
CA HIS A 57 -4.54 4.30 -1.61
C HIS A 57 -3.46 3.23 -1.71
N HIS A 58 -2.19 3.64 -1.65
CA HIS A 58 -0.97 2.83 -1.67
C HIS A 58 -0.10 3.08 -0.42
N PRO A 59 -0.56 2.68 0.77
CA PRO A 59 0.21 2.86 1.99
C PRO A 59 1.38 1.88 1.99
N MET A 60 2.59 2.43 1.92
CA MET A 60 3.84 1.68 1.98
C MET A 60 4.26 1.51 3.44
N VAL A 61 4.47 0.26 3.85
CA VAL A 61 4.79 -0.09 5.22
C VAL A 61 6.18 -0.71 5.25
N ARG A 62 7.10 -0.09 5.99
CA ARG A 62 8.41 -0.65 6.26
C ARG A 62 8.41 -1.50 7.52
N ILE A 63 8.98 -2.68 7.40
CA ILE A 63 9.10 -3.71 8.42
C ILE A 63 10.55 -3.80 8.84
N ARG A 64 10.83 -3.66 10.14
CA ARG A 64 12.14 -3.93 10.71
C ARG A 64 12.13 -5.24 11.45
N PHE A 65 12.96 -6.18 10.99
CA PHE A 65 13.09 -7.48 11.64
C PHE A 65 13.87 -7.40 12.96
N ASN A 66 13.60 -8.37 13.83
CA ASN A 66 14.28 -8.47 15.10
C ASN A 66 15.69 -9.05 14.92
N ARG A 67 16.71 -8.20 15.03
CA ARG A 67 18.11 -8.60 14.87
C ARG A 67 18.65 -9.52 15.98
N ARG A 68 17.86 -9.85 17.00
CA ARG A 68 18.25 -10.78 18.07
C ARG A 68 18.20 -12.25 17.64
N PHE A 69 17.36 -12.61 16.68
CA PHE A 69 17.24 -13.99 16.22
C PHE A 69 18.21 -14.27 15.06
N LYS A 70 18.75 -15.50 15.01
CA LYS A 70 19.73 -15.90 13.99
C LYS A 70 19.20 -15.76 12.56
N GLU A 71 17.92 -16.02 12.35
CA GLU A 71 17.26 -16.01 11.04
C GLU A 71 17.04 -14.60 10.48
N THR A 72 16.93 -13.60 11.36
CA THR A 72 16.61 -12.21 11.03
C THR A 72 17.75 -11.24 11.30
N ARG A 73 18.88 -11.71 11.84
CA ARG A 73 20.03 -10.86 12.22
C ARG A 73 20.59 -10.08 11.03
N ASP A 74 20.73 -10.77 9.90
CA ASP A 74 21.39 -10.24 8.71
C ASP A 74 20.37 -9.84 7.62
N ARG A 75 19.06 -9.82 7.95
CA ARG A 75 18.02 -9.34 7.04
C ARG A 75 17.90 -7.82 7.07
N GLU A 76 17.72 -7.26 5.88
CA GLU A 76 17.39 -5.85 5.70
C GLU A 76 15.91 -5.56 5.96
N ASP A 77 15.59 -4.28 6.15
CA ASP A 77 14.21 -3.82 6.31
C ASP A 77 13.44 -4.07 4.99
N GLU A 78 12.21 -4.56 5.09
CA GLU A 78 11.34 -4.85 3.94
C GLU A 78 10.27 -3.78 3.80
N ILE A 79 9.97 -3.33 2.58
CA ILE A 79 8.87 -2.38 2.31
C ILE A 79 7.77 -3.12 1.56
N ILE A 80 6.56 -3.07 2.10
CA ILE A 80 5.38 -3.73 1.54
C ILE A 80 4.32 -2.68 1.20
N ASP A 81 3.77 -2.74 -0.01
CA ASP A 81 2.56 -2.01 -0.37
C ASP A 81 1.34 -2.76 0.17
N ALA A 82 0.65 -2.18 1.16
CA ALA A 82 -0.50 -2.86 1.74
C ALA A 82 -1.67 -3.00 0.75
N CYS A 83 -1.74 -2.14 -0.27
CA CYS A 83 -2.78 -2.21 -1.29
C CYS A 83 -2.73 -3.51 -2.08
N GLU A 84 -1.51 -3.89 -2.47
CA GLU A 84 -1.21 -5.12 -3.20
C GLU A 84 -1.20 -6.35 -2.28
N PHE A 85 -0.77 -6.17 -1.03
CA PHE A 85 -0.63 -7.27 -0.07
C PHE A 85 -1.96 -7.88 0.39
N ILE A 86 -2.99 -7.06 0.57
CA ILE A 86 -4.28 -7.54 1.06
C ILE A 86 -5.45 -6.80 0.41
N SER A 87 -6.46 -7.53 -0.04
CA SER A 87 -7.73 -6.95 -0.48
C SER A 87 -8.56 -6.43 0.71
N VAL A 88 -9.55 -5.58 0.44
CA VAL A 88 -10.50 -5.12 1.47
C VAL A 88 -11.22 -6.31 2.11
N LYS A 89 -11.15 -6.39 3.44
CA LYS A 89 -11.83 -7.34 4.32
C LYS A 89 -12.89 -6.59 5.15
N GLY A 90 -13.71 -7.34 5.89
CA GLY A 90 -14.64 -6.76 6.87
C GLY A 90 -13.88 -6.19 8.08
N GLY A 91 -14.43 -5.15 8.72
CA GLY A 91 -13.79 -4.50 9.88
C GLY A 91 -13.53 -5.43 11.07
N ARG A 92 -14.32 -6.51 11.20
CA ARG A 92 -14.15 -7.52 12.26
C ARG A 92 -13.25 -8.70 11.88
N ALA A 93 -12.79 -8.76 10.63
CA ALA A 93 -11.88 -9.82 10.20
C ALA A 93 -10.48 -9.58 10.79
N LEU A 94 -9.70 -10.63 11.03
CA LEU A 94 -8.34 -10.49 11.56
C LEU A 94 -7.38 -9.78 10.59
N GLY A 95 -7.54 -9.98 9.28
CA GLY A 95 -6.59 -9.52 8.27
C GLY A 95 -5.57 -10.60 7.91
N ASN A 96 -4.45 -10.20 7.31
CA ASN A 96 -3.38 -11.10 6.88
C ASN A 96 -2.14 -10.93 7.76
N ARG A 97 -1.40 -12.02 8.00
CA ARG A 97 -0.14 -11.96 8.74
C ARG A 97 0.87 -11.17 7.92
N LEU A 98 1.48 -10.15 8.52
CA LEU A 98 2.37 -9.22 7.83
C LEU A 98 3.68 -9.91 7.38
N ASN A 99 4.27 -10.70 8.26
CA ASN A 99 5.45 -11.50 7.94
C ASN A 99 5.49 -12.76 8.80
N ALA A 100 6.15 -13.82 8.33
CA ALA A 100 6.34 -15.05 9.09
C ALA A 100 7.48 -14.94 10.13
N LEU A 101 8.41 -14.01 9.91
CA LEU A 101 9.56 -13.78 10.75
C LEU A 101 9.27 -12.77 11.87
N PRO A 102 10.03 -12.82 12.99
CA PRO A 102 9.82 -11.90 14.11
C PRO A 102 10.15 -10.45 13.71
N VAL A 103 9.14 -9.59 13.80
CA VAL A 103 9.22 -8.15 13.49
C VAL A 103 9.30 -7.35 14.78
N THR A 104 10.25 -6.43 14.86
CA THR A 104 10.42 -5.51 16.01
C THR A 104 9.58 -4.26 15.85
N GLU A 105 9.63 -3.65 14.67
CA GLU A 105 9.08 -2.33 14.43
C GLU A 105 8.42 -2.27 13.06
N VAL A 106 7.33 -1.51 12.98
CA VAL A 106 6.60 -1.24 11.74
C VAL A 106 6.44 0.27 11.62
N VAL A 107 6.81 0.82 10.47
CA VAL A 107 6.78 2.26 10.20
C VAL A 107 6.07 2.50 8.86
N LEU A 108 5.25 3.55 8.80
CA LEU A 108 4.68 4.02 7.52
C LEU A 108 5.74 4.80 6.76
N GLU A 109 6.00 4.41 5.52
CA GLU A 109 6.87 5.18 4.64
C GLU A 109 6.13 6.41 4.08
N PRO A 110 6.88 7.46 3.69
CA PRO A 110 6.29 8.61 3.03
C PRO A 110 5.54 8.19 1.77
N LYS A 111 4.34 8.75 1.60
CA LYS A 111 3.52 8.49 0.42
C LYS A 111 4.20 9.00 -0.86
N ASP A 112 4.10 8.21 -1.92
CA ASP A 112 4.42 8.65 -3.26
C ASP A 112 3.29 9.53 -3.79
N VAL A 113 3.58 10.83 -3.96
CA VAL A 113 2.58 11.82 -4.35
C VAL A 113 2.01 11.54 -5.74
N GLU A 114 2.83 11.09 -6.69
CA GLU A 114 2.38 10.83 -8.05
C GLU A 114 1.45 9.62 -8.09
N ARG A 115 1.84 8.54 -7.39
CA ARG A 115 1.05 7.31 -7.30
C ARG A 115 -0.29 7.53 -6.61
N GLU A 116 -0.31 8.27 -5.51
CA GLU A 116 -1.54 8.61 -4.79
C GLU A 116 -2.49 9.47 -5.64
N LEU A 117 -1.96 10.45 -6.39
CA LEU A 117 -2.80 11.30 -7.25
C LEU A 117 -3.43 10.52 -8.41
N LEU A 118 -2.73 9.53 -8.96
CA LEU A 118 -3.28 8.64 -9.98
C LEU A 118 -4.39 7.77 -9.40
N ALA A 119 -4.13 7.13 -8.26
CA ALA A 119 -5.11 6.29 -7.58
C ALA A 119 -6.37 7.06 -7.17
N GLU A 120 -6.22 8.30 -6.67
CA GLU A 120 -7.36 9.16 -6.32
C GLU A 120 -8.21 9.50 -7.56
N LYS A 121 -7.60 9.81 -8.70
CA LYS A 121 -8.34 10.07 -9.95
C LYS A 121 -9.14 8.85 -10.40
N GLU A 122 -8.53 7.67 -10.36
CA GLU A 122 -9.20 6.41 -10.72
C GLU A 122 -10.34 6.08 -9.75
N TRP A 123 -10.12 6.31 -8.45
CA TRP A 123 -11.13 6.12 -7.42
C TRP A 123 -12.30 7.08 -7.60
N LEU A 124 -12.04 8.39 -7.83
CA LEU A 124 -13.08 9.37 -8.11
C LEU A 124 -13.88 9.02 -9.37
N GLY A 125 -13.22 8.54 -10.43
CA GLY A 125 -13.88 8.04 -11.64
C GLY A 125 -14.82 6.87 -11.36
N SER A 126 -14.43 5.96 -10.46
CA SER A 126 -15.24 4.80 -10.05
C SER A 126 -16.36 5.15 -9.07
N VAL A 127 -16.17 6.18 -8.24
CA VAL A 127 -17.14 6.59 -7.21
C VAL A 127 -18.16 7.61 -7.73
N GLY A 128 -17.78 8.44 -8.70
CA GLY A 128 -18.56 9.57 -9.23
C GLY A 128 -19.80 9.23 -10.06
N GLY A 129 -20.16 7.95 -10.22
CA GLY A 129 -21.35 7.51 -10.97
C GLY A 129 -22.69 7.57 -10.21
N SER A 130 -22.74 8.02 -8.95
CA SER A 130 -23.99 8.02 -8.16
C SER A 130 -24.06 9.16 -7.14
N THR A 131 -23.92 10.40 -7.61
CA THR A 131 -24.45 11.59 -6.92
C THR A 131 -24.78 12.63 -7.97
N SER A 132 -25.99 12.52 -8.55
CA SER A 132 -26.64 13.59 -9.28
C SER A 132 -27.60 14.32 -8.35
N GLU A 133 -27.23 15.54 -7.96
CA GLU A 133 -28.08 16.72 -7.72
C GLU A 133 -27.09 17.90 -7.61
N THR A 134 -26.85 18.61 -8.72
CA THR A 134 -27.60 19.80 -9.16
C THR A 134 -27.51 20.95 -8.16
N THR A 135 -26.55 21.85 -8.40
CA THR A 135 -26.86 23.29 -8.40
C THR A 135 -26.05 23.92 -9.53
N SER A 136 -26.62 23.84 -10.73
CA SER A 136 -26.35 24.79 -11.79
C SER A 136 -27.17 26.04 -11.47
N GLU A 137 -26.55 27.10 -10.99
CA GLU A 137 -27.02 28.46 -11.28
C GLU A 137 -25.82 29.31 -11.67
N SER A 138 -25.64 29.38 -12.99
CA SER A 138 -25.07 30.51 -13.70
C SER A 138 -25.83 31.78 -13.32
N ILE A 139 -25.14 32.76 -12.73
CA ILE A 139 -25.53 34.16 -12.85
C ILE A 139 -24.70 34.75 -13.98
N SER A 140 -25.41 35.00 -15.07
CA SER A 140 -25.05 35.88 -16.17
C SER A 140 -24.78 37.30 -15.65
N GLU A 141 -23.65 37.88 -16.01
CA GLU A 141 -23.53 39.34 -16.02
C GLU A 141 -22.85 39.78 -17.32
N SER A 142 -23.69 40.40 -18.15
CA SER A 142 -23.45 40.94 -19.47
C SER A 142 -22.57 42.18 -19.44
N ALA A 143 -21.70 42.30 -20.44
CA ALA A 143 -20.93 43.50 -20.77
C ALA A 143 -21.81 44.76 -20.95
N PRO A 144 -21.17 45.94 -20.89
CA PRO A 144 -21.25 46.79 -22.08
C PRO A 144 -19.87 47.24 -22.60
N GLU A 145 -19.86 47.39 -23.91
CA GLU A 145 -18.81 47.81 -24.83
C GLU A 145 -18.70 49.34 -24.91
N SER A 146 -17.47 49.86 -25.06
CA SER A 146 -17.19 51.05 -25.89
C SER A 146 -15.69 51.20 -26.17
N THR A 147 -15.30 50.79 -27.39
CA THR A 147 -14.41 51.46 -28.37
C THR A 147 -13.42 52.55 -27.92
N GLU A 148 -12.13 52.41 -28.29
CA GLU A 148 -11.51 53.19 -29.41
C GLU A 148 -10.05 52.79 -29.73
N ALA A 149 -9.84 52.42 -31.01
CA ALA A 149 -8.71 52.66 -31.93
C ALA A 149 -7.22 52.51 -31.53
N SER A 150 -6.60 51.41 -32.03
CA SER A 150 -5.49 51.31 -33.05
C SER A 150 -4.23 52.22 -32.98
N PRO A 151 -3.16 51.92 -33.77
CA PRO A 151 -2.39 50.68 -34.02
C PRO A 151 -0.85 50.96 -34.02
N VAL A 152 0.06 49.96 -34.07
CA VAL A 152 1.25 49.98 -34.98
C VAL A 152 1.85 48.57 -35.16
N LYS A 153 1.67 48.06 -36.39
CA LYS A 153 2.56 47.31 -37.31
C LYS A 153 3.89 46.71 -36.80
N ALA A 154 4.13 45.47 -37.23
CA ALA A 154 5.11 45.05 -38.27
C ALA A 154 5.63 43.63 -37.93
N ASN A 155 5.27 42.62 -38.71
CA ASN A 155 6.10 41.95 -39.75
C ASN A 155 7.34 41.25 -39.15
N SER A 156 7.69 40.00 -39.46
CA SER A 156 7.49 39.23 -40.69
C SER A 156 7.93 37.75 -40.50
N GLU A 157 7.45 36.89 -41.40
CA GLU A 157 8.15 35.72 -42.04
C GLU A 157 8.80 34.63 -41.17
N ALA A 158 8.92 33.36 -41.54
CA ALA A 158 8.34 32.44 -42.51
C ALA A 158 8.95 31.04 -42.19
N LEU A 159 8.28 29.97 -42.60
CA LEU A 159 8.60 28.52 -42.49
C LEU A 159 9.90 28.13 -43.27
N PRO A 160 10.29 26.84 -43.47
CA PRO A 160 10.17 25.53 -42.77
C PRO A 160 11.60 24.93 -42.48
N VAL A 161 11.91 23.68 -42.07
CA VAL A 161 11.98 22.37 -42.79
C VAL A 161 12.50 21.27 -41.80
N LYS A 162 12.00 20.01 -41.90
CA LYS A 162 12.59 18.73 -41.38
C LYS A 162 13.72 18.22 -42.33
N PRO A 163 14.21 16.94 -42.35
CA PRO A 163 14.47 15.87 -41.36
C PRO A 163 15.93 15.31 -41.43
N SER A 164 16.31 14.34 -40.57
CA SER A 164 17.41 13.35 -40.76
C SER A 164 17.34 12.32 -39.60
N SER A 165 17.00 11.02 -39.76
CA SER A 165 17.87 9.83 -40.06
C SER A 165 19.26 9.89 -39.40
N GLU A 166 19.88 8.85 -38.80
CA GLU A 166 19.67 7.40 -38.74
C GLU A 166 20.65 6.79 -37.69
N GLN A 167 20.28 5.63 -37.13
CA GLN A 167 21.10 4.42 -36.83
C GLN A 167 22.13 4.25 -35.68
N SER A 168 22.19 2.95 -35.31
CA SER A 168 23.24 2.16 -34.61
C SER A 168 23.10 2.05 -33.08
N SER A 169 23.16 0.91 -32.38
CA SER A 169 23.47 -0.50 -32.71
C SER A 169 23.38 -1.39 -31.44
N SER A 170 23.05 -2.69 -31.61
CA SER A 170 23.65 -3.92 -30.98
C SER A 170 23.82 -4.03 -29.44
N GLN A 171 23.75 -5.16 -28.72
CA GLN A 171 23.71 -6.61 -28.98
C GLN A 171 23.67 -7.36 -27.61
N ALA A 172 23.26 -8.64 -27.62
CA ALA A 172 23.78 -9.78 -26.80
C ALA A 172 23.46 -9.84 -25.28
N GLN A 173 23.33 -10.97 -24.55
CA GLN A 173 23.46 -12.42 -24.83
C GLN A 173 22.93 -13.26 -23.62
N GLU A 174 22.31 -14.41 -23.94
CA GLU A 174 22.49 -15.80 -23.42
C GLU A 174 22.42 -16.27 -21.92
N LYS A 175 21.67 -17.40 -21.77
CA LYS A 175 21.92 -18.70 -21.05
C LYS A 175 22.19 -18.67 -19.52
N SER A 176 21.91 -19.67 -18.67
CA SER A 176 21.79 -21.16 -18.70
C SER A 176 21.31 -21.60 -17.29
N ALA A 177 20.36 -22.53 -17.10
CA ALA A 177 20.49 -23.98 -16.84
C ALA A 177 21.18 -24.46 -15.51
N SER A 178 20.65 -25.60 -14.99
CA SER A 178 21.06 -26.50 -13.87
C SER A 178 20.37 -26.26 -12.52
N ARG A 179 19.58 -27.20 -11.93
CA ARG A 179 19.74 -28.61 -11.49
C ARG A 179 20.29 -28.71 -10.05
N SER A 180 19.46 -29.17 -9.12
CA SER A 180 19.89 -29.89 -7.92
C SER A 180 18.76 -30.77 -7.36
N GLU A 181 19.15 -32.00 -7.04
CA GLU A 181 18.39 -33.08 -6.42
C GLU A 181 18.44 -32.92 -4.89
N GLU A 182 17.35 -33.24 -4.18
CA GLU A 182 17.44 -33.55 -2.74
C GLU A 182 16.29 -34.47 -2.32
N LYS A 183 16.59 -35.75 -2.07
CA LYS A 183 15.73 -36.67 -1.32
C LYS A 183 16.58 -37.83 -0.80
N ASN A 184 16.69 -37.92 0.52
CA ASN A 184 16.09 -38.99 1.33
C ASN A 184 17.04 -39.38 2.48
N ASN A 185 16.64 -39.02 3.70
CA ASN A 185 17.23 -39.55 4.93
C ASN A 185 16.15 -40.37 5.65
N GLN A 186 16.25 -41.70 5.54
CA GLN A 186 15.72 -42.67 6.52
C GLN A 186 16.87 -42.92 7.51
N THR A 187 16.69 -43.11 8.81
CA THR A 187 15.73 -43.99 9.47
C THR A 187 15.76 -43.64 10.96
N GLY A 188 14.59 -43.62 11.60
CA GLY A 188 14.49 -43.75 13.04
C GLY A 188 14.21 -45.20 13.44
N ALA A 189 14.34 -45.43 14.75
CA ALA A 189 13.76 -46.49 15.57
C ALA A 189 14.78 -47.41 16.27
N GLU A 190 14.39 -47.73 17.51
CA GLU A 190 14.82 -48.83 18.37
C GLU A 190 16.10 -48.59 19.19
N ASP A 191 16.16 -48.88 20.49
CA ASP A 191 15.18 -49.25 21.50
C ASP A 191 15.91 -49.16 22.86
N ASP A 192 15.11 -49.24 23.92
CA ASP A 192 15.45 -49.94 25.15
C ASP A 192 16.09 -49.21 26.36
N SER A 193 15.43 -49.52 27.48
CA SER A 193 15.94 -49.66 28.83
C SER A 193 15.87 -48.48 29.83
N ALA A 194 14.92 -48.68 30.75
CA ALA A 194 15.06 -48.51 32.20
C ALA A 194 14.78 -47.13 32.83
N GLN A 195 13.53 -46.96 33.27
CA GLN A 195 13.23 -46.58 34.66
C GLN A 195 13.53 -47.80 35.58
N PRO A 196 13.71 -47.70 36.92
CA PRO A 196 13.31 -46.61 37.82
C PRO A 196 14.34 -46.28 38.94
N THR A 197 13.98 -45.29 39.80
CA THR A 197 14.09 -45.27 41.29
C THR A 197 14.69 -44.00 41.92
N LEU A 198 13.86 -43.46 42.84
CA LEU A 198 14.13 -42.73 44.09
C LEU A 198 15.46 -41.98 44.23
N PHE A 199 15.38 -40.64 44.34
CA PHE A 199 15.45 -39.93 45.63
C PHE A 199 14.91 -38.50 45.45
#